data_AF-A0A3D1H5X4-F1
#
_entry.id   AF-A0A3D1H5X4-F1
#
_cell.length_a   1.000
_cell.length_b   1.000
_cell.length_c   1.000
_cell.angle_alpha   90.00
_cell.angle_beta   90.00
_cell.angle_gamma   90.00
#
_symmetry.space_group_name_H-M   'P 1'
#
loop_
_entity.id
_entity.type
_entity.pdbx_description
1 polymer ?
#
loop_
_entity_poly.entity_id
_entity_poly.type
_entity_poly.pdbx_seq_one_letter_code
_entity_poly.pdbx_strand_id
1 'polypeptide(L)'
;MAELKKKKKKAEETGKNDSSKYIEIAPMLDEAAKGTAVIAWGRMNPMTAGHEKLAKKVVSTAKAEKGTPHIFLTHSYDSKKNPLSYDDKIKFASKAFGPVVKKSNAKTIFQLLKQLNTSFNKIILVAGSDRVKEFNTTLNKYNGKEYNFDEIKVVSAGMRDADSDSVEGISGTKMRGYALKDDPRFAKNLPARLKGDAKAIASSIRQGMNMSESEEIYIEEDIEVLSEVLDRQARRKLALQMRKYKHKMARGRAKAAKRTATLDVLKKRARKAAINIFKKKFAKSRRYADLSSAEKIVIDKRIAKINKNRIEQIAKKLMPKVKQMERDRKRNKAKGGANNESLDLNLRFETFMEDYYKGVPKDKKDDREAHFKRKAEKPGDGPDKDSNYTDAPGDIGKDGERVKTKVSKHTKKAKAMGFLEGTLWGQKITKRPHMLMDKNGKTKFDGRFKMFKPKVNE
;
A
#
# COMPACT_ATOMS: atom_id res chain seq x y z
N MET A 1 -67.16 -3.28 14.14
CA MET A 1 -65.89 -3.81 14.69
C MET A 1 -66.06 -5.01 15.63
N ALA A 2 -67.08 -5.06 16.50
CA ALA A 2 -67.31 -6.20 17.40
C ALA A 2 -67.86 -7.46 16.70
N GLU A 3 -68.70 -7.33 15.68
CA GLU A 3 -69.25 -8.48 14.93
C GLU A 3 -68.22 -9.19 14.05
N LEU A 4 -67.26 -8.45 13.48
CA LEU A 4 -66.14 -9.03 12.71
C LEU A 4 -65.20 -9.85 13.60
N LYS A 5 -65.01 -9.45 14.86
CA LYS A 5 -64.24 -10.23 15.85
C LYS A 5 -65.01 -11.49 16.30
N LYS A 6 -66.35 -11.44 16.40
CA LYS A 6 -67.19 -12.61 16.69
C LYS A 6 -67.21 -13.62 15.55
N LYS A 7 -67.23 -13.17 14.28
CA LYS A 7 -67.10 -14.06 13.11
C LYS A 7 -65.71 -14.71 13.01
N LYS A 8 -64.63 -14.00 13.36
CA LYS A 8 -63.27 -14.58 13.42
C LYS A 8 -63.13 -15.66 14.50
N LYS A 9 -63.65 -15.41 15.73
CA LYS A 9 -63.63 -16.42 16.80
C LYS A 9 -64.48 -17.65 16.48
N LYS A 10 -65.64 -17.49 15.83
CA LYS A 10 -66.48 -18.62 15.42
C LYS A 10 -65.85 -19.50 14.34
N ALA A 11 -64.89 -18.98 13.56
CA ALA A 11 -64.17 -19.78 12.56
C ALA A 11 -62.99 -20.57 13.16
N GLU A 12 -62.44 -20.14 14.30
CA GLU A 12 -61.36 -20.85 15.01
C GLU A 12 -61.86 -22.01 15.88
N GLU A 13 -63.13 -22.03 16.27
CA GLU A 13 -63.69 -23.06 17.18
C GLU A 13 -64.34 -24.27 16.47
N THR A 14 -64.54 -24.23 15.16
CA THR A 14 -65.12 -25.37 14.41
C THR A 14 -64.14 -25.89 13.37
N GLY A 15 -63.31 -26.86 13.76
CA GLY A 15 -62.46 -27.56 12.80
C GLY A 15 -61.24 -28.25 13.39
N LYS A 16 -61.42 -29.13 14.37
CA LYS A 16 -60.49 -30.26 14.47
C LYS A 16 -60.74 -31.11 13.21
N ASN A 17 -59.92 -30.89 12.19
CA ASN A 17 -60.02 -31.48 10.86
C ASN A 17 -59.80 -33.01 10.90
N ASP A 18 -60.89 -33.78 10.84
CA ASP A 18 -60.84 -35.18 10.40
C ASP A 18 -60.72 -35.21 8.87
N SER A 19 -59.54 -35.54 8.35
CA SER A 19 -59.23 -35.57 6.91
C SER A 19 -59.99 -36.66 6.13
N SER A 20 -60.76 -37.52 6.81
CA SER A 20 -61.58 -38.58 6.21
C SER A 20 -63.01 -38.13 5.89
N LYS A 21 -63.48 -37.01 6.45
CA LYS A 21 -64.88 -36.55 6.32
C LYS A 21 -65.08 -35.27 5.53
N TYR A 22 -64.03 -34.47 5.32
CA TYR A 22 -64.14 -33.17 4.65
C TYR A 22 -63.07 -33.01 3.57
N ILE A 23 -63.48 -32.55 2.38
CA ILE A 23 -62.58 -32.14 1.29
C ILE A 23 -62.55 -30.62 1.30
N GLU A 24 -61.36 -30.04 1.48
CA GLU A 24 -61.15 -28.59 1.43
C GLU A 24 -61.30 -28.09 -0.02
N ILE A 25 -62.38 -27.34 -0.31
CA ILE A 25 -62.74 -26.89 -1.67
C ILE A 25 -61.88 -25.70 -2.14
N ALA A 26 -61.18 -25.02 -1.22
CA ALA A 26 -60.22 -23.97 -1.52
C ALA A 26 -59.00 -24.11 -0.59
N PRO A 27 -57.97 -24.89 -0.96
CA PRO A 27 -56.75 -24.95 -0.16
C PRO A 27 -56.13 -23.55 -0.13
N MET A 28 -56.05 -22.95 1.06
CA MET A 28 -55.13 -21.83 1.26
C MET A 28 -53.71 -22.40 1.17
N LEU A 29 -52.97 -22.00 0.15
CA LEU A 29 -51.53 -22.23 0.11
C LEU A 29 -50.91 -21.40 1.24
N ASP A 30 -50.73 -22.01 2.42
CA ASP A 30 -49.75 -21.54 3.40
C ASP A 30 -48.38 -21.71 2.75
N GLU A 31 -47.97 -20.67 2.02
CA GLU A 31 -46.67 -20.57 1.37
C GLU A 31 -45.60 -20.80 2.45
N ALA A 32 -44.95 -21.96 2.41
CA ALA A 32 -44.04 -22.46 3.45
C ALA A 32 -43.19 -21.31 4.02
N ALA A 33 -43.25 -21.11 5.34
CA ALA A 33 -42.63 -19.99 6.05
C ALA A 33 -41.26 -19.64 5.45
N LYS A 34 -41.22 -18.62 4.58
CA LYS A 34 -40.02 -18.30 3.81
C LYS A 34 -38.93 -17.93 4.81
N GLY A 35 -37.81 -18.64 4.75
CA GLY A 35 -36.80 -18.62 5.81
C GLY A 35 -36.11 -17.26 6.02
N THR A 36 -35.16 -17.22 6.95
CA THR A 36 -34.29 -16.04 7.17
C THR A 36 -33.04 -16.12 6.29
N ALA A 37 -32.71 -15.06 5.56
CA ALA A 37 -31.44 -14.92 4.85
C ALA A 37 -30.48 -13.99 5.59
N VAL A 38 -29.28 -14.47 5.89
CA VAL A 38 -28.20 -13.64 6.45
C VAL A 38 -27.20 -13.34 5.37
N ILE A 39 -27.11 -12.07 4.99
CA ILE A 39 -26.38 -11.65 3.80
C ILE A 39 -25.20 -10.74 4.13
N ALA A 40 -24.15 -10.82 3.31
CA ALA A 40 -23.09 -9.82 3.25
C ALA A 40 -22.92 -9.32 1.82
N TRP A 41 -22.74 -8.02 1.66
CA TRP A 41 -22.56 -7.36 0.36
C TRP A 41 -21.28 -6.55 0.32
N GLY A 42 -20.39 -6.81 -0.65
CA GLY A 42 -19.11 -6.11 -0.71
C GLY A 42 -18.42 -6.13 -2.06
N ARG A 43 -17.47 -5.19 -2.25
CA ARG A 43 -16.59 -5.15 -3.44
C ARG A 43 -15.51 -6.22 -3.39
N MET A 44 -14.94 -6.35 -2.19
CA MET A 44 -13.83 -7.22 -1.86
C MET A 44 -12.74 -7.26 -2.96
N ASN A 45 -12.03 -6.14 -3.14
CA ASN A 45 -11.03 -6.03 -4.19
C ASN A 45 -9.69 -5.49 -3.67
N PRO A 46 -8.77 -6.35 -3.20
CA PRO A 46 -8.90 -7.81 -3.03
C PRO A 46 -9.56 -8.24 -1.71
N MET A 47 -9.70 -9.56 -1.48
CA MET A 47 -10.08 -10.12 -0.17
C MET A 47 -9.04 -9.73 0.87
N THR A 48 -9.45 -9.45 2.11
CA THR A 48 -8.54 -9.15 3.22
C THR A 48 -8.91 -10.00 4.42
N ALA A 49 -8.01 -10.11 5.40
CA ALA A 49 -8.28 -10.76 6.68
C ALA A 49 -9.49 -10.13 7.42
N GLY A 50 -9.78 -8.85 7.21
CA GLY A 50 -10.99 -8.20 7.74
C GLY A 50 -12.29 -8.77 7.14
N HIS A 51 -12.30 -9.14 5.86
CA HIS A 51 -13.47 -9.80 5.26
C HIS A 51 -13.69 -11.21 5.82
N GLU A 52 -12.63 -11.88 6.31
CA GLU A 52 -12.76 -13.17 6.98
C GLU A 52 -13.52 -13.05 8.31
N LYS A 53 -13.27 -11.98 9.10
CA LYS A 53 -14.05 -11.69 10.31
C LYS A 53 -15.53 -11.48 9.97
N LEU A 54 -15.81 -10.74 8.89
CA LEU A 54 -17.18 -10.50 8.41
C LEU A 54 -17.87 -11.81 8.00
N ALA A 55 -17.19 -12.65 7.21
CA ALA A 55 -17.74 -13.95 6.78
C ALA A 55 -18.04 -14.87 7.97
N LYS A 56 -17.14 -14.93 8.97
CA LYS A 56 -17.39 -15.68 10.22
C LYS A 56 -18.60 -15.13 10.98
N LYS A 57 -18.77 -13.80 11.03
CA LYS A 57 -19.94 -13.18 11.66
C LYS A 57 -21.23 -13.60 10.95
N VAL A 58 -21.28 -13.54 9.62
CA VAL A 58 -22.44 -13.99 8.81
C VAL A 58 -22.83 -15.43 9.16
N VAL A 59 -21.86 -16.34 9.19
CA VAL A 59 -22.11 -17.75 9.55
C VAL A 59 -22.62 -17.88 10.99
N SER A 60 -22.04 -17.14 11.94
CA SER A 60 -22.47 -17.17 13.34
C SER A 60 -23.89 -16.63 13.55
N THR A 61 -24.26 -15.54 12.86
CA THR A 61 -25.59 -14.94 12.94
C THR A 61 -26.62 -15.81 12.23
N ALA A 62 -26.24 -16.45 11.12
CA ALA A 62 -27.09 -17.42 10.44
C ALA A 62 -27.42 -18.62 11.34
N LYS A 63 -26.44 -19.16 12.07
CA LYS A 63 -26.69 -20.23 13.04
C LYS A 63 -27.62 -19.80 14.18
N ALA A 64 -27.45 -18.59 14.70
CA ALA A 64 -28.27 -18.08 15.80
C ALA A 64 -29.74 -17.85 15.39
N GLU A 65 -29.97 -17.31 14.19
CA GLU A 65 -31.30 -16.95 13.69
C GLU A 65 -31.90 -18.07 12.82
N LYS A 66 -31.30 -19.28 12.82
CA LYS A 66 -31.67 -20.44 11.97
C LYS A 66 -31.84 -20.07 10.48
N GLY A 67 -31.02 -19.13 10.01
CA GLY A 67 -31.06 -18.60 8.66
C GLY A 67 -30.01 -19.20 7.73
N THR A 68 -30.13 -18.89 6.43
CA THR A 68 -29.19 -19.30 5.40
C THR A 68 -28.11 -18.23 5.17
N PRO A 69 -26.81 -18.54 5.32
CA PRO A 69 -25.73 -17.58 5.13
C PRO A 69 -25.37 -17.42 3.65
N HIS A 70 -25.40 -16.17 3.17
CA HIS A 70 -25.02 -15.84 1.79
C HIS A 70 -24.06 -14.65 1.74
N ILE A 71 -23.01 -14.75 0.94
CA ILE A 71 -22.08 -13.67 0.65
C ILE A 71 -22.15 -13.36 -0.84
N PHE A 72 -22.47 -12.11 -1.16
CA PHE A 72 -22.61 -11.63 -2.52
C PHE A 72 -21.59 -10.51 -2.79
N LEU A 73 -21.07 -10.50 -4.01
CA LEU A 73 -20.04 -9.55 -4.44
C LEU A 73 -20.59 -8.60 -5.50
N THR A 74 -20.16 -7.34 -5.44
CA THR A 74 -20.51 -6.34 -6.47
C THR A 74 -19.82 -6.65 -7.79
N HIS A 75 -20.47 -6.32 -8.91
CA HIS A 75 -19.93 -6.47 -10.26
C HIS A 75 -18.95 -5.36 -10.68
N SER A 76 -18.67 -4.37 -9.82
CA SER A 76 -17.79 -3.24 -10.16
C SER A 76 -16.42 -3.71 -10.64
N TYR A 77 -15.98 -3.16 -11.78
CA TYR A 77 -14.69 -3.42 -12.43
C TYR A 77 -14.11 -2.12 -12.96
N ASP A 78 -12.92 -1.75 -12.50
CA ASP A 78 -12.18 -0.57 -12.95
C ASP A 78 -10.67 -0.73 -12.64
N SER A 79 -9.81 -0.04 -13.37
CA SER A 79 -8.35 -0.24 -13.24
C SER A 79 -7.71 0.35 -11.98
N LYS A 80 -8.46 1.07 -11.12
CA LYS A 80 -7.87 1.84 -10.00
C LYS A 80 -8.36 1.40 -8.64
N LYS A 81 -9.68 1.31 -8.49
CA LYS A 81 -10.42 0.92 -7.30
C LYS A 81 -10.83 -0.56 -7.36
N ASN A 82 -11.14 -1.11 -8.53
CA ASN A 82 -11.71 -2.45 -8.70
C ASN A 82 -11.01 -3.31 -9.80
N PRO A 83 -9.69 -3.57 -9.71
CA PRO A 83 -8.90 -4.23 -10.76
C PRO A 83 -9.08 -5.76 -10.86
N LEU A 84 -10.10 -6.35 -10.24
CA LEU A 84 -10.34 -7.80 -10.30
C LEU A 84 -11.69 -8.01 -10.97
N SER A 85 -11.72 -8.90 -11.96
CA SER A 85 -12.94 -9.27 -12.67
C SER A 85 -13.95 -9.89 -11.72
N TYR A 86 -15.23 -9.93 -12.11
CA TYR A 86 -16.26 -10.53 -11.27
C TYR A 86 -16.01 -12.02 -11.02
N ASP A 87 -15.61 -12.76 -12.05
CA ASP A 87 -15.34 -14.19 -11.93
C ASP A 87 -14.09 -14.47 -11.07
N ASP A 88 -13.04 -13.66 -11.18
CA ASP A 88 -11.86 -13.79 -10.30
C ASP A 88 -12.23 -13.51 -8.84
N LYS A 89 -13.06 -12.49 -8.60
CA LYS A 89 -13.57 -12.18 -7.25
C LYS A 89 -14.33 -13.37 -6.67
N ILE A 90 -15.23 -13.98 -7.43
CA ILE A 90 -15.99 -15.16 -6.98
C ILE A 90 -15.04 -16.34 -6.75
N LYS A 91 -14.13 -16.63 -7.68
CA LYS A 91 -13.14 -17.71 -7.54
C LYS A 91 -12.33 -17.58 -6.25
N PHE A 92 -11.76 -16.41 -5.98
CA PHE A 92 -10.96 -16.19 -4.78
C PHE A 92 -11.82 -16.13 -3.51
N ALA A 93 -13.00 -15.52 -3.56
CA ALA A 93 -13.90 -15.45 -2.41
C ALA A 93 -14.44 -16.84 -2.03
N SER A 94 -14.85 -17.67 -3.00
CA SER A 94 -15.31 -19.04 -2.74
C SER A 94 -14.20 -19.90 -2.16
N LYS A 95 -12.94 -19.71 -2.59
CA LYS A 95 -11.79 -20.38 -1.97
C LYS A 95 -11.50 -19.88 -0.54
N ALA A 96 -11.73 -18.59 -0.28
CA ALA A 96 -11.51 -17.99 1.03
C ALA A 96 -12.59 -18.34 2.06
N PHE A 97 -13.85 -18.20 1.69
CA PHE A 97 -15.00 -18.23 2.59
C PHE A 97 -15.87 -19.48 2.42
N GLY A 98 -15.65 -20.26 1.36
CA GLY A 98 -16.38 -21.50 1.08
C GLY A 98 -17.69 -21.29 0.33
N PRO A 99 -18.63 -22.26 0.39
CA PRO A 99 -19.84 -22.32 -0.43
C PRO A 99 -20.90 -21.26 -0.07
N VAL A 100 -20.65 -20.47 0.99
CA VAL A 100 -21.48 -19.32 1.38
C VAL A 100 -21.45 -18.21 0.32
N VAL A 101 -20.40 -18.16 -0.51
CA VAL A 101 -20.31 -17.19 -1.60
C VAL A 101 -21.18 -17.65 -2.76
N LYS A 102 -22.15 -16.82 -3.15
CA LYS A 102 -23.05 -17.11 -4.28
C LYS A 102 -22.81 -16.12 -5.42
N LYS A 103 -22.83 -16.66 -6.64
CA LYS A 103 -22.85 -15.85 -7.86
C LYS A 103 -24.27 -15.32 -8.05
N SER A 104 -24.40 -14.03 -8.35
CA SER A 104 -25.68 -13.35 -8.58
C SER A 104 -25.53 -12.40 -9.75
N ASN A 105 -26.58 -12.22 -10.55
CA ASN A 105 -26.57 -11.24 -11.65
C ASN A 105 -26.91 -9.81 -11.18
N ALA A 106 -27.28 -9.65 -9.91
CA ALA A 106 -27.59 -8.35 -9.31
C ALA A 106 -26.36 -7.43 -9.30
N LYS A 107 -26.50 -6.22 -9.87
CA LYS A 107 -25.46 -5.18 -9.87
C LYS A 107 -25.53 -4.30 -8.63
N THR A 108 -26.72 -4.11 -8.08
CA THR A 108 -26.99 -3.29 -6.89
C THR A 108 -27.56 -4.14 -5.76
N ILE A 109 -27.45 -3.63 -4.52
CA ILE A 109 -28.04 -4.29 -3.35
C ILE A 109 -29.57 -4.36 -3.46
N PHE A 110 -30.22 -3.35 -4.03
CA PHE A 110 -31.68 -3.36 -4.24
C PHE A 110 -32.13 -4.46 -5.20
N GLN A 111 -31.40 -4.68 -6.30
CA GLN A 111 -31.66 -5.80 -7.22
C GLN A 111 -31.45 -7.14 -6.54
N LEU A 112 -30.43 -7.25 -5.69
CA LEU A 112 -30.21 -8.47 -4.91
C LEU A 112 -31.37 -8.73 -3.95
N LEU A 113 -31.82 -7.70 -3.22
CA LEU A 113 -32.95 -7.83 -2.29
C LEU A 113 -34.24 -8.20 -3.02
N LYS A 114 -34.52 -7.62 -4.19
CA LYS A 114 -35.62 -8.06 -5.07
C LYS A 114 -35.55 -9.55 -5.39
N GLN A 115 -34.36 -10.04 -5.75
CA GLN A 115 -34.15 -11.45 -6.04
C GLN A 115 -34.34 -12.32 -4.80
N LEU A 116 -33.96 -11.85 -3.61
CA LEU A 116 -34.11 -12.59 -2.36
C LEU A 116 -35.55 -12.57 -1.82
N ASN A 117 -36.35 -11.58 -2.19
CA ASN A 117 -37.74 -11.42 -1.77
C ASN A 117 -38.64 -12.57 -2.25
N THR A 118 -38.25 -13.28 -3.30
CA THR A 118 -39.00 -14.45 -3.79
C THR A 118 -38.83 -15.68 -2.89
N SER A 119 -37.75 -15.74 -2.11
CA SER A 119 -37.31 -16.95 -1.39
C SER A 119 -37.25 -16.80 0.13
N PHE A 120 -37.27 -15.56 0.66
CA PHE A 120 -37.06 -15.27 2.08
C PHE A 120 -37.99 -14.15 2.55
N ASN A 121 -38.52 -14.27 3.78
CA ASN A 121 -39.34 -13.21 4.41
C ASN A 121 -38.53 -12.28 5.30
N LYS A 122 -37.44 -12.76 5.89
CA LYS A 122 -36.59 -12.00 6.81
C LYS A 122 -35.17 -11.88 6.29
N ILE A 123 -34.61 -10.68 6.34
CA ILE A 123 -33.24 -10.41 5.92
C ILE A 123 -32.41 -9.80 7.04
N ILE A 124 -31.22 -10.37 7.24
CA ILE A 124 -30.20 -9.85 8.15
C ILE A 124 -28.96 -9.48 7.34
N LEU A 125 -28.71 -8.19 7.14
CA LEU A 125 -27.50 -7.69 6.48
C LEU A 125 -26.37 -7.50 7.49
N VAL A 126 -25.24 -8.17 7.26
CA VAL A 126 -24.01 -7.97 8.03
C VAL A 126 -23.09 -6.99 7.30
N ALA A 127 -22.80 -5.85 7.92
CA ALA A 127 -21.97 -4.79 7.35
C ALA A 127 -20.90 -4.29 8.33
N GLY A 128 -19.92 -3.56 7.79
CA GLY A 128 -18.98 -2.79 8.61
C GLY A 128 -19.72 -1.69 9.39
N SER A 129 -19.24 -1.37 10.60
CA SER A 129 -19.79 -0.34 11.49
C SER A 129 -19.97 1.02 10.81
N ASP A 130 -19.11 1.36 9.86
CA ASP A 130 -19.15 2.59 9.05
C ASP A 130 -20.44 2.73 8.22
N ARG A 131 -21.04 1.61 7.80
CA ARG A 131 -22.21 1.62 6.89
C ARG A 131 -23.51 1.11 7.51
N VAL A 132 -23.50 0.68 8.78
CA VAL A 132 -24.69 0.12 9.43
C VAL A 132 -25.86 1.12 9.44
N LYS A 133 -25.60 2.37 9.83
CA LYS A 133 -26.65 3.41 9.87
C LYS A 133 -27.21 3.70 8.48
N GLU A 134 -26.32 3.90 7.49
CA GLU A 134 -26.68 4.17 6.10
C GLU A 134 -27.56 3.04 5.52
N PHE A 135 -27.15 1.77 5.71
CA PHE A 135 -27.91 0.64 5.22
C PHE A 135 -29.24 0.48 5.94
N ASN A 136 -29.30 0.69 7.25
CA ASN A 136 -30.54 0.54 7.99
C ASN A 136 -31.59 1.56 7.52
N THR A 137 -31.20 2.82 7.31
CA THR A 137 -32.12 3.85 6.81
C THR A 137 -32.53 3.59 5.36
N THR A 138 -31.57 3.28 4.49
CA THR A 138 -31.86 3.10 3.06
C THR A 138 -32.69 1.85 2.81
N LEU A 139 -32.34 0.70 3.38
CA LEU A 139 -33.04 -0.54 3.08
C LEU A 139 -34.48 -0.56 3.60
N ASN A 140 -34.73 0.01 4.78
CA ASN A 140 -36.09 0.13 5.31
C ASN A 140 -36.93 1.15 4.55
N LYS A 141 -36.33 2.25 4.06
CA LYS A 141 -37.06 3.27 3.26
C LYS A 141 -37.63 2.71 1.95
N TYR A 142 -36.98 1.71 1.36
CA TYR A 142 -37.43 1.06 0.12
C TYR A 142 -38.20 -0.26 0.35
N ASN A 143 -38.34 -0.70 1.61
CA ASN A 143 -39.21 -1.82 1.97
C ASN A 143 -40.68 -1.40 1.79
N GLY A 144 -41.49 -2.24 1.15
CA GLY A 144 -42.85 -1.94 0.70
C GLY A 144 -42.94 -1.21 -0.66
N LYS A 145 -41.81 -0.78 -1.24
CA LYS A 145 -41.78 -0.17 -2.59
C LYS A 145 -41.16 -1.10 -3.62
N GLU A 146 -39.94 -1.52 -3.35
CA GLU A 146 -39.13 -2.31 -4.29
C GLU A 146 -39.09 -3.80 -3.93
N TYR A 147 -39.29 -4.11 -2.65
CA TYR A 147 -39.36 -5.46 -2.08
C TYR A 147 -40.22 -5.40 -0.81
N ASN A 148 -40.67 -6.54 -0.30
CA ASN A 148 -41.56 -6.61 0.87
C ASN A 148 -41.10 -7.71 1.83
N PHE A 149 -40.24 -7.33 2.78
CA PHE A 149 -39.77 -8.21 3.86
C PHE A 149 -40.49 -7.89 5.17
N ASP A 150 -40.76 -8.92 5.95
CA ASP A 150 -41.35 -8.81 7.28
C ASP A 150 -40.40 -8.09 8.25
N GLU A 151 -39.11 -8.37 8.14
CA GLU A 151 -38.08 -7.74 8.99
C GLU A 151 -36.74 -7.60 8.22
N ILE A 152 -36.18 -6.38 8.26
CA ILE A 152 -34.83 -6.08 7.77
C ILE A 152 -33.97 -5.61 8.94
N LYS A 153 -32.99 -6.45 9.31
CA LYS A 153 -32.07 -6.18 10.42
C LYS A 153 -30.65 -5.95 9.89
N VAL A 154 -29.98 -4.89 10.31
CA VAL A 154 -28.57 -4.64 9.95
C VAL A 154 -27.68 -4.86 11.17
N VAL A 155 -26.76 -5.82 11.08
CA VAL A 155 -25.85 -6.20 12.17
C VAL A 155 -24.42 -5.75 11.84
N SER A 156 -23.74 -5.17 12.82
CA SER A 156 -22.33 -4.81 12.67
C SER A 156 -21.41 -6.02 12.79
N ALA A 157 -20.42 -6.11 11.91
CA ALA A 157 -19.30 -7.05 12.00
C ALA A 157 -18.18 -6.58 12.96
N GLY A 158 -18.29 -5.38 13.53
CA GLY A 158 -17.32 -4.79 14.47
C GLY A 158 -16.81 -3.41 14.04
N MET A 159 -16.10 -2.74 14.97
CA MET A 159 -15.40 -1.47 14.73
C MET A 159 -14.10 -1.71 13.96
N ARG A 160 -13.79 -0.83 13.01
CA ARG A 160 -12.51 -0.85 12.29
C ARG A 160 -11.68 0.35 12.75
N ASP A 161 -10.46 0.10 13.18
CA ASP A 161 -9.44 1.16 13.33
C ASP A 161 -8.70 1.33 12.00
N ALA A 162 -8.96 2.42 11.28
CA ALA A 162 -8.42 2.67 9.95
C ALA A 162 -6.89 2.91 9.92
N ASP A 163 -6.32 3.30 11.07
CA ASP A 163 -4.92 3.68 11.19
C ASP A 163 -4.04 2.53 11.71
N SER A 164 -4.65 1.47 12.23
CA SER A 164 -3.93 0.27 12.67
C SER A 164 -3.27 -0.48 11.50
N ASP A 165 -2.05 -0.98 11.74
CA ASP A 165 -1.38 -1.94 10.86
C ASP A 165 -1.87 -3.40 11.10
N SER A 166 -2.76 -3.61 12.07
CA SER A 166 -3.38 -4.90 12.38
C SER A 166 -4.51 -5.26 11.40
N VAL A 167 -5.09 -6.45 11.57
CA VAL A 167 -6.21 -7.02 10.76
C VAL A 167 -7.37 -6.03 10.55
N GLU A 168 -7.56 -5.10 11.48
CA GLU A 168 -8.65 -4.13 11.52
C GLU A 168 -8.43 -2.91 10.59
N GLY A 169 -7.18 -2.47 10.41
CA GLY A 169 -6.86 -1.30 9.58
C GLY A 169 -6.40 -1.60 8.16
N ILE A 170 -6.44 -2.87 7.75
CA ILE A 170 -6.15 -3.27 6.37
C ILE A 170 -7.36 -3.02 5.47
N SER A 171 -7.23 -2.03 4.59
CA SER A 171 -8.20 -1.71 3.55
C SER A 171 -7.81 -2.32 2.19
N GLY A 172 -8.79 -2.46 1.29
CA GLY A 172 -8.53 -2.89 -0.10
C GLY A 172 -7.52 -1.98 -0.81
N THR A 173 -7.53 -0.68 -0.52
CA THR A 173 -6.57 0.29 -1.09
C THR A 173 -5.14 0.03 -0.63
N LYS A 174 -4.92 -0.21 0.67
CA LYS A 174 -3.59 -0.59 1.19
C LYS A 174 -3.11 -1.90 0.55
N MET A 175 -4.00 -2.90 0.43
CA MET A 175 -3.69 -4.18 -0.20
C MET A 175 -3.31 -4.08 -1.68
N ARG A 176 -4.01 -3.26 -2.47
CA ARG A 176 -3.60 -2.97 -3.86
C ARG A 176 -2.22 -2.31 -3.89
N GLY A 177 -1.96 -1.37 -2.98
CA GLY A 177 -0.64 -0.76 -2.82
C GLY A 177 0.48 -1.77 -2.52
N TYR A 178 0.24 -2.73 -1.63
CA TYR A 178 1.18 -3.80 -1.33
C TYR A 178 1.38 -4.75 -2.51
N ALA A 179 0.30 -5.11 -3.22
CA ALA A 179 0.39 -5.90 -4.44
C ALA A 179 1.24 -5.20 -5.52
N LEU A 180 1.10 -3.88 -5.69
CA LEU A 180 1.91 -3.11 -6.65
C LEU A 180 3.41 -3.11 -6.30
N LYS A 181 3.74 -3.05 -5.01
CA LYS A 181 5.13 -2.97 -4.51
C LYS A 181 5.78 -4.34 -4.30
N ASP A 182 5.04 -5.42 -4.50
CA ASP A 182 5.49 -6.79 -4.16
C ASP A 182 5.88 -6.91 -2.67
N ASP A 183 5.14 -6.20 -1.82
CA ASP A 183 5.42 -6.12 -0.39
C ASP A 183 4.96 -7.42 0.32
N PRO A 184 5.82 -8.06 1.15
CA PRO A 184 5.45 -9.27 1.89
C PRO A 184 4.25 -9.09 2.83
N ARG A 185 3.91 -7.85 3.22
CA ARG A 185 2.69 -7.54 3.98
C ARG A 185 1.42 -7.94 3.23
N PHE A 186 1.45 -8.02 1.90
CA PHE A 186 0.31 -8.48 1.11
C PHE A 186 -0.13 -9.89 1.50
N ALA A 187 0.80 -10.85 1.48
CA ALA A 187 0.48 -12.24 1.80
C ALA A 187 0.01 -12.43 3.26
N LYS A 188 0.60 -11.66 4.19
CA LYS A 188 0.22 -11.73 5.63
C LYS A 188 -1.23 -11.32 5.87
N ASN A 189 -1.72 -10.37 5.08
CA ASN A 189 -3.01 -9.71 5.26
C ASN A 189 -4.14 -10.29 4.40
N LEU A 190 -3.87 -11.35 3.64
CA LEU A 190 -4.88 -12.15 2.97
C LEU A 190 -5.56 -13.13 3.95
N PRO A 191 -6.81 -13.55 3.66
CA PRO A 191 -7.46 -14.63 4.38
C PRO A 191 -6.59 -15.88 4.44
N ALA A 192 -6.67 -16.65 5.53
CA ALA A 192 -5.78 -17.80 5.77
C ALA A 192 -5.69 -18.76 4.58
N ARG A 193 -6.82 -19.07 3.94
CA ARG A 193 -6.92 -20.00 2.80
C ARG A 193 -6.36 -19.46 1.48
N LEU A 194 -6.15 -18.14 1.39
CA LEU A 194 -5.62 -17.48 0.18
C LEU A 194 -4.13 -17.12 0.28
N LYS A 195 -3.49 -17.36 1.43
CA LYS A 195 -2.07 -17.02 1.61
C LYS A 195 -1.16 -17.76 0.63
N GLY A 196 -1.49 -19.01 0.28
CA GLY A 196 -0.76 -19.78 -0.74
C GLY A 196 -0.87 -19.19 -2.16
N ASP A 197 -2.00 -18.57 -2.48
CA ASP A 197 -2.25 -17.97 -3.80
C ASP A 197 -1.85 -16.49 -3.86
N ALA A 198 -1.17 -15.96 -2.85
CA ALA A 198 -0.87 -14.53 -2.75
C ALA A 198 -0.19 -13.96 -4.00
N LYS A 199 0.72 -14.73 -4.62
CA LYS A 199 1.40 -14.33 -5.86
C LYS A 199 0.41 -14.23 -7.03
N ALA A 200 -0.47 -15.21 -7.19
CA ALA A 200 -1.46 -15.26 -8.26
C ALA A 200 -2.48 -14.11 -8.12
N ILE A 201 -2.96 -13.85 -6.90
CA ILE A 201 -3.87 -12.74 -6.62
C ILE A 201 -3.18 -11.40 -6.91
N ALA A 202 -1.92 -11.23 -6.46
CA ALA A 202 -1.15 -10.02 -6.73
C ALA A 202 -0.92 -9.81 -8.23
N SER A 203 -0.67 -10.87 -9.01
CA SER A 203 -0.57 -10.76 -10.48
C SER A 203 -1.89 -10.37 -11.12
N SER A 204 -3.03 -10.96 -10.73
CA SER A 204 -4.35 -10.58 -11.27
C SER A 204 -4.69 -9.12 -10.97
N ILE A 205 -4.38 -8.64 -9.76
CA ILE A 205 -4.54 -7.22 -9.40
C ILE A 205 -3.68 -6.34 -10.32
N ARG A 206 -2.41 -6.68 -10.51
CA ARG A 206 -1.51 -5.90 -11.38
C ARG A 206 -2.02 -5.88 -12.82
N GLN A 207 -2.45 -7.03 -13.33
CA GLN A 207 -3.00 -7.17 -14.67
C GLN A 207 -4.23 -6.30 -14.86
N GLY A 208 -5.23 -6.38 -13.97
CA GLY A 208 -6.44 -5.55 -14.07
C GLY A 208 -6.23 -4.07 -13.76
N MET A 209 -5.08 -3.68 -13.17
CA MET A 209 -4.64 -2.27 -13.11
C MET A 209 -3.99 -1.80 -14.43
N ASN A 210 -4.12 -2.56 -15.53
CA ASN A 210 -3.43 -2.32 -16.81
C ASN A 210 -1.92 -2.13 -16.63
N MET A 211 -1.32 -2.98 -15.77
CA MET A 211 0.08 -3.33 -15.88
C MET A 211 0.15 -4.62 -16.67
N SER A 212 -0.30 -4.58 -17.93
CA SER A 212 0.03 -5.66 -18.84
C SER A 212 1.54 -5.71 -18.94
N GLU A 213 2.09 -6.89 -18.70
CA GLU A 213 3.51 -7.17 -18.81
C GLU A 213 4.03 -6.92 -20.25
N SER A 214 3.11 -6.78 -21.21
CA SER A 214 3.33 -6.41 -22.61
C SER A 214 3.53 -4.90 -22.85
N GLU A 215 3.03 -4.00 -22.00
CA GLU A 215 3.35 -2.55 -22.10
C GLU A 215 4.77 -2.22 -21.59
N GLU A 216 5.46 -3.16 -20.92
CA GLU A 216 6.84 -2.97 -20.46
C GLU A 216 7.88 -3.09 -21.60
N ILE A 217 7.50 -3.61 -22.78
CA ILE A 217 8.41 -3.80 -23.93
C ILE A 217 8.42 -2.59 -24.89
N TYR A 218 7.31 -1.86 -25.01
CA TYR A 218 7.18 -0.75 -25.97
C TYR A 218 7.76 0.61 -25.52
N ILE A 219 8.40 0.65 -24.35
CA ILE A 219 9.12 1.86 -23.91
C ILE A 219 10.45 2.06 -24.68
N GLU A 220 10.97 1.01 -25.30
CA GLU A 220 12.20 1.10 -26.10
C GLU A 220 11.99 1.63 -27.53
N GLU A 221 10.74 1.72 -28.00
CA GLU A 221 10.38 2.36 -29.28
C GLU A 221 10.25 3.87 -29.13
N ASP A 222 9.81 4.39 -27.97
CA ASP A 222 9.82 5.85 -27.68
C ASP A 222 11.22 6.47 -27.63
N ILE A 223 12.29 5.65 -27.67
CA ILE A 223 13.68 6.14 -27.79
C ILE A 223 14.00 6.56 -29.23
N GLU A 224 13.24 6.17 -30.25
CA GLU A 224 13.41 6.73 -31.61
C GLU A 224 13.06 8.21 -31.69
N VAL A 225 12.26 8.72 -30.75
CA VAL A 225 11.98 10.17 -30.58
C VAL A 225 13.22 10.96 -30.09
N LEU A 226 14.31 10.29 -29.67
CA LEU A 226 15.61 10.95 -29.41
C LEU A 226 16.43 11.22 -30.67
N SER A 227 16.00 10.72 -31.83
CA SER A 227 16.66 10.98 -33.12
C SER A 227 16.08 12.19 -33.85
N GLU A 228 14.88 12.62 -33.46
CA GLU A 228 14.26 13.83 -33.98
C GLU A 228 14.56 15.00 -33.05
N VAL A 229 14.93 16.13 -33.63
CA VAL A 229 15.20 17.36 -32.88
C VAL A 229 13.88 17.84 -32.27
N LEU A 230 13.64 17.45 -31.03
CA LEU A 230 12.38 17.74 -30.36
C LEU A 230 12.31 19.23 -30.00
N ASP A 231 11.26 19.92 -30.50
CA ASP A 231 10.98 21.31 -30.17
C ASP A 231 10.71 21.51 -28.67
N ARG A 232 10.86 22.73 -28.16
CA ARG A 232 10.63 23.09 -26.75
C ARG A 232 9.28 22.59 -26.24
N GLN A 233 8.22 22.69 -27.04
CA GLN A 233 6.89 22.20 -26.65
C GLN A 233 6.87 20.68 -26.53
N ALA A 234 7.44 19.96 -27.49
CA ALA A 234 7.49 18.52 -27.49
C ALA A 234 8.42 17.96 -26.39
N ARG A 235 9.50 18.66 -26.02
CA ARG A 235 10.32 18.36 -24.83
C ARG A 235 9.51 18.46 -23.54
N ARG A 236 8.64 19.47 -23.43
CA ARG A 236 7.75 19.64 -22.26
C ARG A 236 6.71 18.53 -22.19
N LYS A 237 6.11 18.16 -23.33
CA LYS A 237 5.17 17.02 -23.43
C LYS A 237 5.82 15.71 -23.02
N LEU A 238 7.01 15.42 -23.53
CA LEU A 238 7.79 14.24 -23.16
C LEU A 238 8.16 14.25 -21.67
N ALA A 239 8.58 15.40 -21.11
CA ALA A 239 8.86 15.50 -19.68
C ALA A 239 7.63 15.19 -18.81
N LEU A 240 6.45 15.66 -19.21
CA LEU A 240 5.19 15.34 -18.52
C LEU A 240 4.83 13.84 -18.66
N GLN A 241 4.99 13.25 -19.84
CA GLN A 241 4.81 11.82 -20.06
C GLN A 241 5.78 11.00 -19.20
N MET A 242 7.07 11.35 -19.16
CA MET A 242 8.08 10.68 -18.35
C MET A 242 7.79 10.79 -16.84
N ARG A 243 7.20 11.91 -16.39
CA ARG A 243 6.72 12.04 -15.00
C ARG A 243 5.54 11.12 -14.73
N LYS A 244 4.57 11.05 -15.64
CA LYS A 244 3.40 10.16 -15.54
C LYS A 244 3.82 8.69 -15.47
N TYR A 245 4.78 8.30 -16.29
CA TYR A 245 5.25 6.90 -16.39
C TYR A 245 6.47 6.58 -15.53
N LYS A 246 6.94 7.50 -14.66
CA LYS A 246 8.18 7.34 -13.86
C LYS A 246 8.24 5.99 -13.13
N HIS A 247 7.12 5.57 -12.52
CA HIS A 247 7.06 4.32 -11.77
C HIS A 247 7.11 3.08 -12.68
N LYS A 248 6.40 3.10 -13.83
CA LYS A 248 6.47 2.03 -14.84
C LYS A 248 7.91 1.92 -15.40
N MET A 249 8.53 3.05 -15.73
CA MET A 249 9.90 3.15 -16.23
C MET A 249 10.95 2.64 -15.22
N ALA A 250 10.82 2.99 -13.94
CA ALA A 250 11.74 2.53 -12.89
C ALA A 250 11.68 1.00 -12.72
N ARG A 251 10.48 0.43 -12.78
CA ARG A 251 10.27 -1.02 -12.71
C ARG A 251 10.83 -1.74 -13.94
N GLY A 252 10.53 -1.23 -15.13
CA GLY A 252 11.08 -1.75 -16.39
C GLY A 252 12.60 -1.75 -16.38
N ARG A 253 13.23 -0.66 -15.91
CA ARG A 253 14.69 -0.58 -15.72
C ARG A 253 15.22 -1.60 -14.71
N ALA A 254 14.54 -1.78 -13.58
CA ALA A 254 14.94 -2.76 -12.57
C ALA A 254 14.88 -4.21 -13.10
N LYS A 255 13.85 -4.55 -13.90
CA LYS A 255 13.74 -5.86 -14.58
C LYS A 255 14.81 -6.01 -15.66
N ALA A 256 14.99 -5.01 -16.53
CA ALA A 256 15.99 -5.01 -17.58
C ALA A 256 17.44 -5.10 -17.03
N ALA A 257 17.70 -4.52 -15.86
CA ALA A 257 18.98 -4.65 -15.18
C ALA A 257 19.29 -6.08 -14.66
N LYS A 258 18.29 -6.97 -14.59
CA LYS A 258 18.48 -8.38 -14.24
C LYS A 258 18.78 -9.25 -15.46
N ARG A 259 18.24 -8.88 -16.64
CA ARG A 259 18.42 -9.63 -17.89
C ARG A 259 19.68 -9.19 -18.63
N THR A 260 20.23 -10.07 -19.46
CA THR A 260 21.22 -9.69 -20.48
C THR A 260 20.53 -8.89 -21.57
N ALA A 261 21.17 -7.82 -22.03
CA ALA A 261 20.64 -7.04 -23.15
C ALA A 261 20.62 -7.87 -24.45
N THR A 262 19.57 -7.74 -25.24
CA THR A 262 19.49 -8.36 -26.58
C THR A 262 20.40 -7.63 -27.57
N LEU A 263 20.69 -8.26 -28.71
CA LEU A 263 21.56 -7.70 -29.74
C LEU A 263 21.06 -6.34 -30.24
N ASP A 264 19.75 -6.16 -30.41
CA ASP A 264 19.17 -4.89 -30.87
C ASP A 264 19.24 -3.78 -29.81
N VAL A 265 19.09 -4.13 -28.53
CA VAL A 265 19.33 -3.18 -27.42
C VAL A 265 20.78 -2.73 -27.41
N LEU A 266 21.73 -3.63 -27.67
CA LEU A 266 23.15 -3.28 -27.77
C LEU A 266 23.43 -2.38 -28.98
N LYS A 267 22.80 -2.63 -30.14
CA LYS A 267 22.86 -1.73 -31.31
C LYS A 267 22.34 -0.33 -30.98
N LYS A 268 21.18 -0.23 -30.30
CA LYS A 268 20.60 1.05 -29.85
C LYS A 268 21.55 1.80 -28.91
N ARG A 269 22.15 1.09 -27.95
CA ARG A 269 23.16 1.68 -27.03
C ARG A 269 24.41 2.16 -27.76
N ALA A 270 24.90 1.40 -28.76
CA ALA A 270 26.04 1.79 -29.57
C ALA A 270 25.76 3.05 -30.42
N ARG A 271 24.58 3.13 -31.06
CA ARG A 271 24.13 4.36 -31.74
C ARG A 271 24.05 5.55 -30.77
N LYS A 272 23.47 5.37 -29.58
CA LYS A 272 23.41 6.42 -28.55
C LYS A 272 24.79 6.87 -28.09
N ALA A 273 25.72 5.94 -27.91
CA ALA A 273 27.11 6.25 -27.58
C ALA A 273 27.79 7.05 -28.70
N ALA A 274 27.56 6.70 -29.97
CA ALA A 274 28.04 7.46 -31.11
C ALA A 274 27.50 8.91 -31.13
N ILE A 275 26.20 9.10 -30.89
CA ILE A 275 25.57 10.42 -30.78
C ILE A 275 26.19 11.22 -29.62
N ASN A 276 26.44 10.59 -28.47
CA ASN A 276 27.06 11.24 -27.32
C ASN A 276 28.49 11.73 -27.61
N ILE A 277 29.25 11.05 -28.48
CA ILE A 277 30.55 11.53 -28.94
C ILE A 277 30.39 12.86 -29.69
N PHE A 278 29.41 12.96 -30.60
CA PHE A 278 29.12 14.21 -31.29
C PHE A 278 28.62 15.31 -30.36
N LYS A 279 27.75 14.98 -29.39
CA LYS A 279 27.33 15.93 -28.33
C LYS A 279 28.52 16.50 -27.57
N LYS A 280 29.49 15.65 -27.20
CA LYS A 280 30.72 16.09 -26.51
C LYS A 280 31.59 16.98 -27.41
N LYS A 281 31.74 16.64 -28.69
CA LYS A 281 32.50 17.44 -29.65
C LYS A 281 31.89 18.83 -29.86
N PHE A 282 30.57 18.91 -30.01
CA PHE A 282 29.88 20.18 -30.25
C PHE A 282 29.72 21.05 -29.00
N ALA A 283 29.78 20.45 -27.80
CA ALA A 283 29.71 21.20 -26.55
C ALA A 283 31.02 21.92 -26.16
N LYS A 284 32.09 21.82 -26.97
CA LYS A 284 33.37 22.56 -26.86
C LYS A 284 33.82 22.75 -25.40
N SER A 285 34.18 21.65 -24.74
CA SER A 285 34.68 21.56 -23.35
C SER A 285 33.67 21.73 -22.22
N ARG A 286 32.43 22.19 -22.49
CA ARG A 286 31.34 22.19 -21.49
C ARG A 286 30.60 20.86 -21.51
N ARG A 287 30.03 20.44 -20.36
CA ARG A 287 29.17 19.25 -20.34
C ARG A 287 27.84 19.59 -21.00
N TYR A 288 27.35 18.73 -21.89
CA TYR A 288 26.05 18.93 -22.55
C TYR A 288 24.90 19.10 -21.55
N ALA A 289 24.99 18.51 -20.36
CA ALA A 289 24.00 18.65 -19.30
C ALA A 289 23.91 20.09 -18.74
N ASP A 290 25.02 20.82 -18.71
CA ASP A 290 25.13 22.15 -18.11
C ASP A 290 24.72 23.27 -19.09
N LEU A 291 24.53 22.94 -20.36
CA LEU A 291 24.13 23.90 -21.39
C LEU A 291 22.68 24.37 -21.22
N SER A 292 22.42 25.61 -21.64
CA SER A 292 21.07 26.17 -21.69
C SER A 292 20.18 25.38 -22.66
N SER A 293 18.86 25.52 -22.51
CA SER A 293 17.90 24.84 -23.38
C SER A 293 18.08 25.23 -24.85
N ALA A 294 18.42 26.49 -25.12
CA ALA A 294 18.67 27.00 -26.47
C ALA A 294 19.95 26.39 -27.08
N GLU A 295 21.05 26.37 -26.34
CA GLU A 295 22.31 25.76 -26.79
C GLU A 295 22.16 24.25 -27.06
N LYS A 296 21.41 23.53 -26.22
CA LYS A 296 21.08 22.11 -26.43
C LYS A 296 20.36 21.90 -27.76
N ILE A 297 19.37 22.75 -28.09
CA ILE A 297 18.63 22.68 -29.36
C ILE A 297 19.57 22.91 -30.54
N VAL A 298 20.47 23.91 -30.47
CA VAL A 298 21.42 24.19 -31.55
C VAL A 298 22.35 22.99 -31.79
N ILE A 299 22.86 22.37 -30.73
CA ILE A 299 23.70 21.17 -30.84
C ILE A 299 22.92 20.00 -31.44
N ASP A 300 21.69 19.75 -30.97
CA ASP A 300 20.86 18.66 -31.49
C ASP A 300 20.52 18.88 -32.99
N LYS A 301 20.23 20.13 -33.41
CA LYS A 301 20.06 20.49 -34.83
C LYS A 301 21.31 20.21 -35.67
N ARG A 302 22.51 20.50 -35.14
CA ARG A 302 23.77 20.18 -35.83
C ARG A 302 23.99 18.68 -35.95
N ILE A 303 23.64 17.91 -34.93
CA ILE A 303 23.75 16.44 -34.95
C ILE A 303 22.77 15.83 -35.95
N ALA A 304 21.54 16.34 -36.04
CA ALA A 304 20.54 15.84 -36.98
C ALA A 304 20.94 16.05 -38.45
N LYS A 305 21.76 17.06 -38.74
CA LYS A 305 22.34 17.30 -40.08
C LYS A 305 23.51 16.36 -40.42
N ILE A 306 24.00 15.54 -39.48
CA ILE A 306 25.06 14.57 -39.75
C ILE A 306 24.49 13.38 -40.53
N ASN A 307 25.24 12.90 -41.52
CA ASN A 307 24.89 11.71 -42.28
C ASN A 307 24.65 10.50 -41.35
N LYS A 308 23.47 9.89 -41.44
CA LYS A 308 23.04 8.71 -40.67
C LYS A 308 24.02 7.54 -40.82
N ASN A 309 24.56 7.32 -42.02
CA ASN A 309 25.53 6.25 -42.30
C ASN A 309 26.82 6.42 -41.51
N ARG A 310 27.28 7.67 -41.30
CA ARG A 310 28.46 7.96 -40.48
C ARG A 310 28.24 7.62 -39.01
N ILE A 311 27.04 7.88 -38.49
CA ILE A 311 26.65 7.51 -37.12
C ILE A 311 26.63 5.99 -36.98
N GLU A 312 26.12 5.28 -37.99
CA GLU A 312 26.08 3.82 -38.02
C GLU A 312 27.46 3.16 -38.09
N GLN A 313 28.38 3.69 -38.90
CA GLN A 313 29.76 3.22 -38.96
C GLN A 313 30.46 3.34 -37.59
N ILE A 314 30.29 4.49 -36.93
CA ILE A 314 30.81 4.70 -35.57
C ILE A 314 30.13 3.75 -34.58
N ALA A 315 28.81 3.55 -34.68
CA ALA A 315 28.08 2.61 -33.84
C ALA A 315 28.61 1.17 -34.01
N LYS A 316 28.84 0.72 -35.25
CA LYS A 316 29.45 -0.59 -35.54
C LYS A 316 30.82 -0.72 -34.88
N LYS A 317 31.68 0.30 -34.96
CA LYS A 317 32.99 0.33 -34.29
C LYS A 317 32.88 0.30 -32.75
N LEU A 318 31.80 0.84 -32.17
CA LEU A 318 31.54 0.83 -30.73
C LEU A 318 30.88 -0.46 -30.22
N MET A 319 30.34 -1.32 -31.09
CA MET A 319 29.65 -2.55 -30.70
C MET A 319 30.51 -3.49 -29.83
N PRO A 320 31.79 -3.77 -30.15
CA PRO A 320 32.63 -4.61 -29.29
C PRO A 320 32.79 -4.04 -27.88
N LYS A 321 32.99 -2.72 -27.78
CA LYS A 321 33.10 -2.02 -26.50
C LYS A 321 31.80 -2.08 -25.69
N VAL A 322 30.65 -1.89 -26.34
CA VAL A 322 29.33 -1.98 -25.68
C VAL A 322 29.02 -3.41 -25.21
N LYS A 323 29.41 -4.43 -26.00
CA LYS A 323 29.34 -5.84 -25.57
C LYS A 323 30.23 -6.13 -24.37
N GLN A 324 31.45 -5.59 -24.35
CA GLN A 324 32.36 -5.73 -23.21
C GLN A 324 31.78 -5.07 -21.95
N MET A 325 31.27 -3.84 -22.05
CA MET A 325 30.60 -3.16 -20.93
C MET A 325 29.41 -3.95 -20.37
N GLU A 326 28.61 -4.59 -21.23
CA GLU A 326 27.48 -5.43 -20.80
C GLU A 326 27.96 -6.70 -20.07
N ARG A 327 29.06 -7.31 -20.53
CA ARG A 327 29.72 -8.43 -19.84
C ARG A 327 30.29 -8.01 -18.49
N ASP A 328 30.99 -6.88 -18.45
CA ASP A 328 31.56 -6.32 -17.21
C ASP A 328 30.48 -5.95 -16.20
N ARG A 329 29.35 -5.39 -16.65
CA ARG A 329 28.18 -5.14 -15.81
C ARG A 329 27.69 -6.43 -15.14
N LYS A 330 27.59 -7.52 -15.91
CA LYS A 330 27.18 -8.84 -15.40
C LYS A 330 28.21 -9.42 -14.43
N ARG A 331 29.50 -9.34 -14.77
CA ARG A 331 30.62 -9.79 -13.94
C ARG A 331 30.66 -9.03 -12.61
N ASN A 332 30.55 -7.71 -12.64
CA ASN A 332 30.56 -6.86 -11.44
C ASN A 332 29.33 -7.11 -10.56
N LYS A 333 28.17 -7.39 -11.18
CA LYS A 333 26.97 -7.79 -10.43
C LYS A 333 27.10 -9.18 -9.82
N ALA A 334 27.78 -10.11 -10.48
CA ALA A 334 28.06 -11.46 -9.95
C ALA A 334 29.10 -11.42 -8.83
N LYS A 335 30.08 -10.50 -8.89
CA LYS A 335 31.07 -10.25 -7.83
C LYS A 335 30.49 -9.48 -6.63
N GLY A 336 29.37 -8.77 -6.80
CA GLY A 336 28.71 -7.92 -5.80
C GLY A 336 27.89 -8.65 -4.73
N GLY A 337 28.30 -9.85 -4.32
CA GLY A 337 27.79 -10.53 -3.13
C GLY A 337 28.63 -10.29 -1.87
N ALA A 338 29.92 -9.94 -2.01
CA ALA A 338 30.87 -9.87 -0.90
C ALA A 338 31.30 -8.45 -0.49
N ASN A 339 31.10 -7.42 -1.34
CA ASN A 339 31.66 -6.07 -1.09
C ASN A 339 30.60 -5.02 -0.68
N ASN A 340 29.43 -5.44 -0.21
CA ASN A 340 28.35 -4.52 0.17
C ASN A 340 28.42 -4.01 1.62
N GLU A 341 29.37 -4.46 2.44
CA GLU A 341 29.56 -3.88 3.78
C GLU A 341 30.24 -2.51 3.73
N SER A 342 31.14 -2.25 2.77
CA SER A 342 31.82 -0.96 2.66
C SER A 342 30.97 0.14 1.97
N LEU A 343 30.06 -0.24 1.08
CA LEU A 343 29.14 0.69 0.41
C LEU A 343 27.98 1.15 1.32
N ASP A 344 27.50 0.29 2.23
CA ASP A 344 26.49 0.68 3.22
C ASP A 344 27.09 1.66 4.26
N LEU A 345 28.39 1.53 4.59
CA LEU A 345 29.11 2.48 5.44
C LEU A 345 29.26 3.85 4.79
N ASN A 346 29.65 3.93 3.51
CA ASN A 346 29.76 5.21 2.81
C ASN A 346 28.39 5.88 2.59
N LEU A 347 27.34 5.12 2.28
CA LEU A 347 26.00 5.68 2.12
C LEU A 347 25.41 6.18 3.45
N ARG A 348 25.67 5.44 4.55
CA ARG A 348 25.33 5.89 5.91
C ARG A 348 26.16 7.09 6.36
N PHE A 349 27.44 7.14 5.98
CA PHE A 349 28.31 8.27 6.28
C PHE A 349 27.92 9.53 5.48
N GLU A 350 27.61 9.40 4.19
CA GLU A 350 27.12 10.52 3.36
C GLU A 350 25.77 11.04 3.84
N THR A 351 24.83 10.15 4.21
CA THR A 351 23.55 10.56 4.79
C THR A 351 23.70 11.19 6.18
N PHE A 352 24.64 10.71 7.00
CA PHE A 352 25.01 11.35 8.27
C PHE A 352 25.62 12.75 8.05
N MET A 353 26.52 12.90 7.08
CA MET A 353 27.13 14.19 6.74
C MET A 353 26.10 15.17 6.15
N GLU A 354 25.15 14.72 5.32
CA GLU A 354 24.06 15.56 4.83
C GLU A 354 23.16 16.10 5.95
N ASP A 355 22.84 15.27 6.96
CA ASP A 355 22.08 15.73 8.14
C ASP A 355 22.93 16.59 9.09
N TYR A 356 24.26 16.42 9.11
CA TYR A 356 25.18 17.25 9.90
C TYR A 356 25.23 18.72 9.40
N TYR A 357 25.08 18.95 8.09
CA TYR A 357 25.05 20.32 7.52
C TYR A 357 23.67 20.97 7.51
N LYS A 358 22.65 20.33 8.08
CA LYS A 358 21.26 20.82 8.08
C LYS A 358 21.11 22.00 9.03
N GLY A 359 21.13 23.21 8.48
CA GLY A 359 21.00 24.48 9.21
C GLY A 359 22.28 25.32 9.28
N VAL A 360 23.37 24.89 8.63
CA VAL A 360 24.60 25.68 8.49
C VAL A 360 24.49 26.56 7.22
N PRO A 361 24.79 27.87 7.28
CA PRO A 361 24.84 28.75 6.10
C PRO A 361 25.78 28.19 5.03
N LYS A 362 25.41 28.34 3.74
CA LYS A 362 26.08 27.67 2.62
C LYS A 362 27.58 27.97 2.54
N ASP A 363 27.97 29.21 2.81
CA ASP A 363 29.38 29.64 2.76
C ASP A 363 30.22 28.92 3.83
N LYS A 364 29.65 28.72 5.03
CA LYS A 364 30.30 27.98 6.12
C LYS A 364 30.32 26.46 5.90
N LYS A 365 29.41 25.94 5.08
CA LYS A 365 29.39 24.53 4.69
C LYS A 365 30.59 24.22 3.79
N ASP A 366 30.83 25.06 2.80
CA ASP A 366 31.93 24.88 1.84
C ASP A 366 33.29 25.03 2.55
N ASP A 367 33.42 25.97 3.49
CA ASP A 367 34.61 26.14 4.34
C ASP A 367 34.88 24.93 5.26
N ARG A 368 33.83 24.34 5.85
CA ARG A 368 33.96 23.11 6.64
C ARG A 368 34.38 21.94 5.78
N GLU A 369 33.76 21.76 4.61
CA GLU A 369 34.10 20.67 3.70
C GLU A 369 35.56 20.79 3.20
N ALA A 370 36.03 22.01 2.94
CA ALA A 370 37.42 22.29 2.60
C ALA A 370 38.38 22.02 3.78
N HIS A 371 38.01 22.36 5.01
CA HIS A 371 38.79 22.03 6.21
C HIS A 371 38.93 20.51 6.40
N PHE A 372 37.83 19.77 6.27
CA PHE A 372 37.84 18.31 6.37
C PHE A 372 38.69 17.66 5.27
N LYS A 373 38.56 18.09 4.00
CA LYS A 373 39.41 17.56 2.91
C LYS A 373 40.90 17.82 3.15
N ARG A 374 41.25 19.01 3.64
CA ARG A 374 42.64 19.41 3.93
C ARG A 374 43.27 18.63 5.08
N LYS A 375 42.45 18.14 6.02
CA LYS A 375 42.90 17.40 7.22
C LYS A 375 42.59 15.90 7.15
N ALA A 376 41.98 15.42 6.06
CA ALA A 376 41.61 14.02 5.85
C ALA A 376 42.81 13.14 5.47
N GLU A 377 43.82 13.68 4.81
CA GLU A 377 45.07 12.97 4.52
C GLU A 377 46.05 13.20 5.68
N LYS A 378 46.32 12.16 6.47
CA LYS A 378 47.47 12.13 7.38
C LYS A 378 48.48 11.08 6.87
N PRO A 379 49.79 11.40 6.82
CA PRO A 379 50.83 10.39 6.66
C PRO A 379 51.07 9.68 8.02
N GLY A 380 50.92 8.36 8.04
CA GLY A 380 51.50 7.47 9.07
C GLY A 380 50.57 7.00 10.20
N ASP A 381 50.56 5.68 10.42
CA ASP A 381 49.88 4.97 11.51
C ASP A 381 50.65 5.09 12.84
N GLY A 382 50.63 6.28 13.46
CA GLY A 382 51.29 6.55 14.75
C GLY A 382 50.35 6.62 15.97
N PRO A 383 50.86 6.48 17.22
CA PRO A 383 50.09 6.53 18.47
C PRO A 383 49.45 7.90 18.81
N ASP A 384 49.91 9.01 18.21
CA ASP A 384 49.44 10.39 18.51
C ASP A 384 48.19 10.83 17.72
N LYS A 385 47.37 9.87 17.28
CA LYS A 385 46.22 10.13 16.39
C LYS A 385 45.09 10.98 17.02
N ASP A 386 45.03 11.06 18.34
CA ASP A 386 43.96 11.74 19.09
C ASP A 386 44.27 13.21 19.46
N SER A 387 45.50 13.71 19.30
CA SER A 387 45.91 15.02 19.83
C SER A 387 45.84 16.19 18.83
N ASN A 388 45.33 16.00 17.61
CA ASN A 388 45.45 17.00 16.53
C ASN A 388 44.12 17.37 15.83
N TYR A 389 42.98 17.20 16.49
CA TYR A 389 41.69 17.68 15.97
C TYR A 389 41.60 19.20 16.16
N THR A 390 41.73 19.95 15.06
CA THR A 390 41.48 21.40 15.05
C THR A 390 39.99 21.66 14.82
N ASP A 391 39.37 22.48 15.66
CA ASP A 391 37.94 22.78 15.57
C ASP A 391 37.57 23.36 14.19
N ALA A 392 36.48 22.84 13.62
CA ALA A 392 36.03 23.26 12.30
C ALA A 392 35.40 24.67 12.34
N PRO A 393 35.45 25.45 11.24
CA PRO A 393 34.87 26.79 11.19
C PRO A 393 33.40 26.86 11.66
N GLY A 394 33.16 27.58 12.77
CA GLY A 394 31.85 27.76 13.41
C GLY A 394 31.49 26.73 14.49
N ASP A 395 32.41 25.84 14.89
CA ASP A 395 32.25 25.04 16.11
C ASP A 395 32.52 25.86 17.38
N ILE A 396 33.26 26.97 17.26
CA ILE A 396 33.49 27.96 18.33
C ILE A 396 32.59 29.18 18.07
N GLY A 397 31.86 29.60 19.11
CA GLY A 397 31.02 30.79 19.11
C GLY A 397 31.84 32.08 19.14
N LYS A 398 31.18 33.24 19.10
CA LYS A 398 31.88 34.53 19.24
C LYS A 398 32.57 34.70 20.61
N ASP A 399 32.13 33.91 21.59
CA ASP A 399 32.55 33.98 22.99
C ASP A 399 33.74 33.05 23.30
N GLY A 400 34.36 32.43 22.29
CA GLY A 400 35.49 31.51 22.45
C GLY A 400 35.11 30.10 22.94
N GLU A 401 33.84 29.86 23.29
CA GLU A 401 33.34 28.55 23.70
C GLU A 401 32.73 27.75 22.54
N ARG A 402 32.72 26.42 22.66
CA ARG A 402 32.14 25.51 21.67
C ARG A 402 30.61 25.69 21.61
N VAL A 403 30.07 25.91 20.42
CA VAL A 403 28.63 26.10 20.19
C VAL A 403 27.88 24.81 20.56
N LYS A 404 27.10 24.87 21.64
CA LYS A 404 26.31 23.72 22.13
C LYS A 404 25.23 23.35 21.10
N THR A 405 25.15 22.06 20.77
CA THR A 405 24.12 21.56 19.85
C THR A 405 22.72 21.68 20.48
N LYS A 406 21.69 21.86 19.65
CA LYS A 406 20.30 21.88 20.13
C LYS A 406 19.95 20.53 20.73
N VAL A 407 19.61 20.51 22.01
CA VAL A 407 19.20 19.30 22.74
C VAL A 407 17.95 18.70 22.08
N SER A 408 17.99 17.40 21.74
CA SER A 408 16.88 16.69 21.08
C SER A 408 15.60 16.69 21.93
N LYS A 409 14.44 16.45 21.29
CA LYS A 409 13.15 16.31 21.99
C LYS A 409 13.18 15.21 23.07
N HIS A 410 13.92 14.13 22.82
CA HIS A 410 14.01 13.00 23.75
C HIS A 410 14.91 13.30 24.94
N THR A 411 16.05 13.98 24.72
CA THR A 411 16.94 14.40 25.82
C THR A 411 16.29 15.47 26.68
N LYS A 412 15.54 16.42 26.09
CA LYS A 412 14.69 17.35 26.86
C LYS A 412 13.65 16.62 27.72
N LYS A 413 12.99 15.60 27.15
CA LYS A 413 11.99 14.80 27.89
C LYS A 413 12.63 13.95 29.00
N ALA A 414 13.79 13.36 28.75
CA ALA A 414 14.55 12.62 29.76
C ALA A 414 15.01 13.51 30.91
N LYS A 415 15.49 14.72 30.58
CA LYS A 415 15.86 15.75 31.55
C LYS A 415 14.65 16.21 32.38
N ALA A 416 13.51 16.46 31.73
CA ALA A 416 12.26 16.80 32.41
C ALA A 416 11.72 15.67 33.30
N MET A 417 12.06 14.41 32.99
CA MET A 417 11.75 13.26 33.83
C MET A 417 12.84 12.94 34.86
N GLY A 418 13.85 13.81 35.03
CA GLY A 418 14.91 13.66 36.02
C GLY A 418 15.98 12.61 35.70
N PHE A 419 15.95 11.98 34.53
CA PHE A 419 16.88 10.89 34.19
C PHE A 419 18.34 11.33 33.94
N LEU A 420 18.57 12.62 33.69
CA LEU A 420 19.88 13.15 33.30
C LEU A 420 20.54 14.02 34.36
N GLU A 421 19.81 14.50 35.37
CA GLU A 421 20.33 15.46 36.35
C GLU A 421 20.22 15.01 37.81
N GLY A 422 19.79 13.77 38.10
CA GLY A 422 19.79 13.27 39.48
C GLY A 422 19.70 11.76 39.59
N THR A 423 20.62 11.17 40.35
CA THR A 423 20.64 9.88 41.09
C THR A 423 20.06 8.58 40.48
N LEU A 424 19.40 8.59 39.33
CA LEU A 424 18.77 7.42 38.71
C LEU A 424 19.57 6.85 37.52
N TRP A 425 20.56 7.58 37.01
CA TRP A 425 21.39 7.07 35.93
C TRP A 425 22.43 6.08 36.49
N GLY A 426 22.22 4.78 36.24
CA GLY A 426 23.11 3.71 36.70
C GLY A 426 22.63 2.90 37.90
N GLN A 427 21.55 3.30 38.59
CA GLN A 427 20.96 2.45 39.63
C GLN A 427 20.07 1.37 39.01
N LYS A 428 20.56 0.13 39.04
CA LYS A 428 19.79 -1.07 38.67
C LYS A 428 18.65 -1.21 39.69
N ILE A 429 17.42 -0.94 39.29
CA ILE A 429 16.24 -1.19 40.14
C ILE A 429 16.09 -2.73 40.23
N THR A 430 16.68 -3.32 41.27
CA THR A 430 16.75 -4.79 41.45
C THR A 430 15.46 -5.39 42.00
N LYS A 431 14.47 -4.59 42.38
CA LYS A 431 13.22 -5.09 42.96
C LYS A 431 12.10 -5.11 41.92
N ARG A 432 11.57 -6.30 41.66
CA ARG A 432 10.37 -6.50 40.83
C ARG A 432 9.18 -5.76 41.48
N PRO A 433 8.22 -5.23 40.69
CA PRO A 433 7.14 -4.36 41.19
C PRO A 433 6.28 -4.94 42.33
N HIS A 434 6.23 -6.26 42.46
CA HIS A 434 5.45 -6.96 43.50
C HIS A 434 6.15 -7.05 44.87
N MET A 435 7.36 -6.50 45.03
CA MET A 435 8.10 -6.52 46.30
C MET A 435 8.11 -5.17 47.03
N LEU A 436 7.32 -4.19 46.57
CA LEU A 436 7.15 -2.91 47.26
C LEU A 436 6.01 -3.04 48.29
N MET A 437 6.28 -3.73 49.40
CA MET A 437 5.44 -3.64 50.60
C MET A 437 5.84 -2.41 51.42
N ASP A 438 4.88 -1.75 52.07
CA ASP A 438 5.17 -0.78 53.13
C ASP A 438 5.61 -1.50 54.43
N LYS A 439 6.03 -0.74 55.45
CA LYS A 439 6.44 -1.29 56.75
C LYS A 439 5.29 -2.00 57.50
N ASN A 440 4.05 -1.91 57.00
CA ASN A 440 2.85 -2.47 57.60
C ASN A 440 2.27 -3.63 56.75
N GLY A 441 3.05 -4.15 55.78
CA GLY A 441 2.66 -5.32 54.98
C GLY A 441 1.63 -5.06 53.88
N LYS A 442 1.35 -3.80 53.51
CA LYS A 442 0.46 -3.44 52.39
C LYS A 442 1.25 -3.13 51.13
N THR A 443 0.69 -3.48 49.97
CA THR A 443 1.30 -3.19 48.66
C THR A 443 1.33 -1.68 48.39
N LYS A 444 2.52 -1.11 48.17
CA LYS A 444 2.68 0.28 47.72
C LYS A 444 2.22 0.39 46.27
N PHE A 445 1.02 0.90 46.05
CA PHE A 445 0.60 1.32 44.73
C PHE A 445 1.32 2.61 44.35
N ASP A 446 2.21 2.54 43.35
CA ASP A 446 2.81 3.73 42.71
C ASP A 446 1.69 4.53 42.02
N GLY A 447 1.53 5.81 42.40
CA GLY A 447 0.49 6.72 41.92
C GLY A 447 0.49 7.00 40.42
N ARG A 448 1.37 6.35 39.65
CA ARG A 448 1.41 6.35 38.18
C ARG A 448 0.46 5.32 37.53
N PHE A 449 -0.16 4.42 38.31
CA PHE A 449 -1.20 3.50 37.83
C PHE A 449 -2.58 3.87 38.38
N LYS A 450 -3.08 5.07 38.07
CA LYS A 450 -4.47 5.44 38.36
C LYS A 450 -5.39 4.86 37.28
N MET A 451 -6.16 3.83 37.61
CA MET A 451 -7.32 3.42 36.81
C MET A 451 -8.43 4.46 36.98
N PHE A 452 -8.92 5.02 35.88
CA PHE A 452 -10.07 5.93 35.88
C PHE A 452 -11.35 5.16 36.25
N LYS A 453 -12.11 5.65 37.24
CA LYS A 453 -13.52 5.24 37.45
C LYS A 453 -14.41 5.92 36.39
N PRO A 454 -15.45 5.24 35.85
CA PRO A 454 -16.40 5.88 34.96
C PRO A 454 -17.27 6.88 35.74
N LYS A 455 -17.65 7.98 35.07
CA LYS A 455 -18.61 8.95 35.60
C LYS A 455 -19.96 8.28 35.79
N VAL A 456 -20.48 8.30 37.02
CA VAL A 456 -21.91 8.14 37.28
C VAL A 456 -22.50 9.54 37.08
N ASN A 457 -23.49 9.63 36.21
CA ASN A 457 -24.26 10.86 35.98
C ASN A 457 -25.17 11.10 37.18
N GLU A 458 -25.20 12.33 37.67
CA GLU A 458 -26.41 12.93 38.24
C GLU A 458 -27.16 13.67 37.12
#